data_AF-J3CFY3-F1
#
_entry.id   AF-J3CFY3-F1
#
_cell.length_a   1.000
_cell.length_b   1.000
_cell.length_c   1.000
_cell.angle_alpha   90.00
_cell.angle_beta   90.00
_cell.angle_gamma   90.00
#
_symmetry.space_group_name_H-M   'P 1'
#
loop_
_entity.id
_entity.type
_entity.pdbx_description
1 polymer ?
#
loop_
_entity_poly.entity_id
_entity_poly.type
_entity_poly.pdbx_seq_one_letter_code
_entity_poly.pdbx_strand_id
1 'polypeptide(L)'
;MRKFISIILLSFYLVSTTELYQLLKIPVLIEHFIEHKEQNAEITLMSFLKMHYDHPVKDADYQTDQKLPFIAHSFPLALVFTISPNITFEVKKQIITDHHEKVYSYDEPFYDKGALHSIWQPPKNC
;
A
#
# COMPACT_ATOMS: atom_id res chain seq x y z
N MET A 1 36.69 -20.15 1.71
CA MET A 1 36.21 -18.85 2.20
C MET A 1 35.00 -18.32 1.42
N ARG A 2 35.07 -18.13 0.09
CA ARG A 2 33.95 -17.59 -0.71
C ARG A 2 32.61 -18.33 -0.49
N LYS A 3 32.62 -19.67 -0.56
CA LYS A 3 31.43 -20.50 -0.31
C LYS A 3 30.81 -20.29 1.07
N PHE A 4 31.64 -20.21 2.12
CA PHE A 4 31.19 -20.01 3.48
C PHE A 4 30.54 -18.64 3.67
N ILE A 5 31.16 -17.59 3.12
CA ILE A 5 30.59 -16.23 3.11
C ILE A 5 29.26 -16.23 2.35
N SER A 6 29.18 -16.88 1.19
CA SER A 6 27.92 -16.98 0.43
C SER A 6 26.82 -17.69 1.22
N ILE A 7 27.13 -18.76 1.95
CA ILE A 7 26.16 -19.46 2.80
C ILE A 7 25.68 -18.54 3.91
N ILE A 8 26.58 -17.84 4.61
CA ILE A 8 26.20 -16.90 5.68
C ILE A 8 25.29 -15.79 5.14
N LEU A 9 25.66 -15.18 4.02
CA LEU A 9 24.87 -14.12 3.41
C LEU A 9 23.49 -14.62 2.98
N LEU A 10 23.42 -15.84 2.40
CA LEU A 10 22.14 -16.46 2.03
C LEU A 10 21.29 -16.77 3.26
N SER A 11 21.89 -17.28 4.35
CA SER A 11 21.18 -17.52 5.60
C SER A 11 20.61 -16.23 6.18
N PHE A 12 21.39 -15.15 6.23
CA PHE A 12 20.88 -13.85 6.69
C PHE A 12 19.77 -13.32 5.79
N TYR A 13 19.92 -13.46 4.47
CA TYR A 13 18.87 -13.09 3.52
C TYR A 13 17.58 -13.84 3.81
N LEU A 14 17.63 -15.18 3.88
CA LEU A 14 16.47 -16.01 4.15
C LEU A 14 15.82 -15.67 5.50
N VAL A 15 16.60 -15.49 6.57
CA VAL A 15 16.06 -15.11 7.90
C VAL A 15 15.43 -13.71 7.88
N SER A 16 15.94 -12.78 7.07
CA SER A 16 15.45 -11.38 7.03
C SER A 16 14.24 -11.19 6.10
N THR A 17 14.12 -12.00 5.05
CA THR A 17 13.07 -11.86 4.03
C THR A 17 11.99 -12.94 4.13
N THR A 18 12.08 -13.87 5.09
CA THR A 18 11.09 -14.92 5.31
C THR A 18 10.79 -15.08 6.80
N GLU A 19 9.78 -15.87 7.14
CA GLU A 19 9.39 -16.18 8.52
C GLU A 19 10.35 -17.17 9.23
N LEU A 20 11.53 -17.49 8.66
CA LEU A 20 12.50 -18.39 9.31
C LEU A 20 12.97 -17.88 10.68
N TYR A 21 12.91 -16.56 10.94
CA TYR A 21 13.20 -16.02 12.27
C TYR A 21 12.26 -16.55 13.35
N GLN A 22 11.05 -17.00 13.01
CA GLN A 22 10.10 -17.59 13.95
C GLN A 22 10.65 -18.87 14.60
N LEU A 23 11.58 -19.58 13.95
CA LEU A 23 12.25 -20.74 14.53
C LEU A 23 13.06 -20.39 15.79
N LEU A 24 13.45 -19.12 15.96
CA LEU A 24 14.10 -18.65 17.19
C LEU A 24 13.15 -18.66 18.40
N LYS A 25 11.83 -18.79 18.19
CA LYS A 25 10.80 -18.89 19.24
C LYS A 25 10.53 -20.34 19.66
N ILE A 26 11.19 -21.33 19.07
CA ILE A 26 11.04 -22.75 19.47
C ILE A 26 11.29 -22.97 20.98
N PRO A 27 12.28 -22.32 21.65
CA PRO A 27 12.46 -22.47 23.09
C PRO A 27 11.20 -22.09 23.90
N VAL A 28 10.49 -21.02 23.50
CA VAL A 28 9.24 -20.58 24.14
C VAL A 28 8.14 -21.63 23.98
N LEU A 29 8.04 -22.23 22.78
CA LEU A 29 7.09 -23.32 22.53
C LEU A 29 7.38 -24.55 23.41
N ILE A 30 8.66 -24.91 23.59
CA ILE A 30 9.06 -26.04 24.43
C ILE A 30 8.73 -25.76 25.90
N GLU A 31 9.07 -24.57 26.41
CA GLU A 31 8.77 -24.16 27.78
C GLU A 31 7.26 -24.22 28.05
N HIS A 32 6.46 -23.64 27.18
CA HIS A 32 5.01 -23.64 27.33
C HIS A 32 4.40 -25.07 27.22
N PHE A 33 4.95 -25.92 26.35
CA PHE A 33 4.54 -27.32 26.31
C PHE A 33 4.85 -28.07 27.62
N ILE A 34 6.00 -27.79 28.25
CA ILE A 34 6.36 -28.37 29.54
C ILE A 34 5.38 -27.92 30.63
N GLU A 35 5.00 -26.64 30.67
CA GLU A 35 3.98 -26.14 31.62
C GLU A 35 2.65 -26.91 31.50
N HIS A 36 2.15 -27.11 30.27
CA HIS A 36 0.95 -27.92 30.05
C HIS A 36 1.15 -29.39 30.43
N LYS A 37 2.35 -29.94 30.25
CA LYS A 37 2.69 -31.33 30.60
C LYS A 37 2.73 -31.53 32.12
N GLU A 38 3.15 -30.51 32.87
CA GLU A 38 3.10 -30.51 34.34
C GLU A 38 1.66 -30.44 34.86
N GLN A 39 0.79 -29.66 34.22
CA GLN A 39 -0.63 -29.55 34.58
C GLN A 39 -1.45 -30.77 34.15
N ASN A 40 -1.10 -31.38 33.01
CA ASN A 40 -1.76 -32.54 32.45
C ASN A 40 -0.73 -33.52 31.86
N ALA A 41 -0.36 -34.53 32.65
CA ALA A 41 0.63 -35.53 32.26
C ALA A 41 0.26 -36.33 30.99
N GLU A 42 -1.02 -36.38 30.61
CA GLU A 42 -1.50 -37.11 29.43
C GLU A 42 -1.47 -36.25 28.14
N ILE A 43 -1.19 -34.94 28.24
CA ILE A 43 -1.17 -34.09 27.04
C ILE A 43 -0.04 -34.53 26.10
N THR A 44 -0.39 -34.70 24.82
CA THR A 44 0.57 -34.98 23.77
C THR A 44 0.99 -33.67 23.09
N LEU A 45 2.17 -33.65 22.47
CA LEU A 45 2.62 -32.49 21.69
C LEU A 45 1.60 -32.12 20.60
N MET A 46 1.01 -33.12 19.93
CA MET A 46 0.00 -32.88 18.90
C MET A 46 -1.27 -32.25 19.47
N SER A 47 -1.72 -32.69 20.65
CA SER A 47 -2.86 -32.10 21.35
C SER A 47 -2.61 -30.62 21.71
N PHE A 48 -1.42 -30.34 22.26
CA PHE A 48 -0.98 -28.98 22.58
C PHE A 48 -0.94 -28.09 21.32
N LEU A 49 -0.32 -28.55 20.24
CA LEU A 49 -0.28 -27.80 18.97
C LEU A 49 -1.69 -27.56 18.42
N LYS A 50 -2.59 -28.55 18.49
CA LYS A 50 -3.97 -28.38 18.02
C LYS A 50 -4.71 -27.31 18.84
N MET A 51 -4.56 -27.33 20.16
CA MET A 51 -5.17 -26.33 21.05
C MET A 51 -4.76 -24.89 20.67
N HIS A 52 -3.48 -24.69 20.37
CA HIS A 52 -2.91 -23.36 20.14
C HIS A 52 -2.93 -22.87 18.68
N TYR A 53 -2.98 -23.79 17.69
CA TYR A 53 -2.89 -23.42 16.26
C TYR A 53 -4.16 -23.68 15.44
N ASP A 54 -5.07 -24.55 15.90
CA ASP A 54 -6.31 -24.89 15.16
C ASP A 54 -7.48 -24.00 15.62
N HIS A 55 -7.70 -23.92 16.93
CA HIS A 55 -8.80 -23.17 17.54
C HIS A 55 -8.33 -22.36 18.75
N PRO A 56 -7.48 -21.33 18.56
CA PRO A 56 -6.92 -20.57 19.67
C PRO A 56 -8.04 -19.87 20.46
N VAL A 57 -8.05 -20.10 21.77
CA VAL A 57 -8.99 -19.48 22.70
C VAL A 57 -8.30 -18.30 23.38
N LYS A 58 -9.04 -17.21 23.58
CA LYS A 58 -8.53 -16.10 24.40
C LYS A 58 -8.77 -16.41 25.87
N ASP A 59 -7.79 -17.02 26.52
CA ASP A 59 -7.84 -17.29 27.95
C ASP A 59 -6.68 -16.65 28.73
N ALA A 60 -6.37 -17.16 29.91
CA ALA A 60 -5.32 -16.64 30.77
C ALA A 60 -3.92 -16.73 30.16
N ASP A 61 -3.68 -17.70 29.27
CA ASP A 61 -2.41 -17.91 28.57
C ASP A 61 -2.25 -17.06 27.31
N TYR A 62 -3.29 -16.35 26.88
CA TYR A 62 -3.33 -15.65 25.58
C TYR A 62 -2.09 -14.79 25.26
N GLN A 63 -1.51 -14.12 26.27
CA GLN A 63 -0.29 -13.31 26.06
C GLN A 63 0.95 -14.16 25.75
N THR A 64 1.03 -15.36 26.30
CA THR A 64 2.07 -16.35 26.03
C THR A 64 1.86 -16.98 24.66
N ASP A 65 0.61 -17.29 24.29
CA ASP A 65 0.26 -17.85 22.97
C ASP A 65 0.70 -16.94 21.83
N GLN A 66 0.52 -15.62 21.99
CA GLN A 66 0.98 -14.65 20.99
C GLN A 66 2.50 -14.66 20.76
N LYS A 67 3.28 -15.23 21.70
CA LYS A 67 4.73 -15.38 21.59
C LYS A 67 5.15 -16.71 20.95
N LEU A 68 4.21 -17.63 20.71
CA LEU A 68 4.50 -18.88 20.02
C LEU A 68 4.93 -18.63 18.57
N PRO A 69 5.77 -19.53 18.00
CA PRO A 69 6.21 -19.41 16.62
C PRO A 69 5.01 -19.45 15.66
N PHE A 70 5.02 -18.60 14.64
CA PHE A 70 4.00 -18.57 13.58
C PHE A 70 2.55 -18.24 14.02
N ILE A 71 2.33 -17.70 15.23
CA ILE A 71 1.02 -17.14 15.62
C ILE A 71 0.90 -15.69 15.16
N ALA A 72 1.88 -14.86 15.51
CA ALA A 72 1.96 -13.46 15.08
C ALA A 72 2.99 -13.30 13.95
N HIS A 73 2.52 -12.76 12.83
CA HIS A 73 3.33 -12.48 11.64
C HIS A 73 3.75 -11.02 11.62
N SER A 74 5.03 -10.78 11.33
CA SER A 74 5.56 -9.44 11.05
C SER A 74 5.88 -9.35 9.56
N PHE A 75 5.73 -8.17 8.96
CA PHE A 75 6.06 -7.99 7.56
C PHE A 75 7.56 -8.20 7.34
N PRO A 76 7.98 -9.23 6.59
CA PRO A 76 9.39 -9.42 6.28
C PRO A 76 9.89 -8.29 5.39
N LEU A 77 11.22 -8.11 5.36
CA LEU A 77 11.85 -7.10 4.51
C LEU A 77 11.46 -7.32 3.03
N ALA A 78 10.73 -6.37 2.45
CA ALA A 78 10.39 -6.36 1.02
C ALA A 78 11.42 -5.53 0.24
N LEU A 79 12.32 -6.19 -0.48
CA LEU A 79 13.26 -5.54 -1.39
C LEU A 79 12.72 -5.58 -2.82
N VAL A 80 12.41 -4.40 -3.37
CA VAL A 80 11.99 -4.24 -4.77
C VAL A 80 13.15 -3.60 -5.54
N PHE A 81 13.75 -4.35 -6.46
CA PHE A 81 14.77 -3.84 -7.37
C PHE A 81 14.11 -3.37 -8.66
N THR A 82 13.98 -2.06 -8.85
CA THR A 82 13.48 -1.50 -10.11
C THR A 82 14.64 -1.19 -11.04
N ILE A 83 14.63 -1.76 -12.24
CA ILE A 83 15.49 -1.29 -13.33
C ILE A 83 14.79 -0.03 -13.87
N SER A 84 15.31 1.15 -13.56
CA SER A 84 14.81 2.39 -14.16
C SER A 84 15.32 2.48 -15.60
N PRO A 85 14.49 2.32 -16.65
CA PRO A 85 14.91 2.78 -17.96
C PRO A 85 15.04 4.30 -17.90
N ASN A 86 16.15 4.85 -18.39
CA ASN A 86 16.30 6.29 -18.57
C ASN A 86 15.28 6.75 -19.63
N ILE A 87 14.07 7.13 -19.22
CA ILE A 87 13.05 7.66 -20.13
C ILE A 87 13.38 9.14 -20.36
N THR A 88 13.92 9.46 -21.54
CA THR A 88 14.08 10.83 -22.01
C THR A 88 12.89 11.23 -22.87
N PHE A 89 12.19 12.30 -22.48
CA PHE A 89 11.12 12.89 -23.27
C PHE A 89 11.64 14.10 -24.04
N GLU A 90 11.64 14.03 -25.37
CA GLU A 90 11.94 15.18 -26.23
C GLU A 90 10.64 15.82 -26.70
N VAL A 91 10.28 16.96 -26.11
CA VAL A 91 9.09 17.72 -26.52
C VAL A 91 9.48 18.60 -27.70
N LYS A 92 9.18 18.15 -28.92
CA LYS A 92 9.35 18.97 -30.12
C LYS A 92 8.27 20.06 -30.13
N LYS A 93 8.65 21.31 -29.86
CA LYS A 93 7.76 22.47 -30.00
C LYS A 93 7.36 22.60 -31.46
N GLN A 94 6.11 22.29 -31.78
CA GLN A 94 5.55 22.53 -33.10
C GLN A 94 5.30 24.05 -33.22
N ILE A 95 6.12 24.74 -34.01
CA ILE A 95 5.87 26.13 -34.35
C ILE A 95 4.71 26.13 -35.34
N ILE A 96 3.52 26.47 -34.87
CA ILE A 96 2.37 26.73 -35.73
C ILE A 96 2.65 28.07 -36.40
N THR A 97 2.96 28.05 -37.69
CA THR A 97 2.95 29.27 -38.52
C THR A 97 1.50 29.69 -38.71
N ASP A 98 1.08 30.68 -37.93
CA ASP A 98 -0.25 31.26 -38.02
C ASP A 98 -0.37 32.07 -39.32
N HIS A 99 -1.05 31.51 -40.32
CA HIS A 99 -1.44 32.25 -41.52
C HIS A 99 -2.65 33.10 -41.17
N HIS A 100 -2.43 34.26 -40.56
CA HIS A 100 -3.48 35.27 -40.41
C HIS A 100 -3.86 35.84 -41.79
N GLU A 101 -4.91 35.32 -42.40
CA GLU A 101 -5.62 36.05 -43.45
C GLU A 101 -6.28 37.30 -42.84
N LYS A 102 -6.06 38.47 -43.45
CA LYS A 102 -6.69 39.72 -43.02
C LYS A 102 -8.19 39.65 -43.31
N VAL A 103 -9.00 39.55 -42.26
CA VAL A 103 -10.45 39.72 -42.34
C VAL A 103 -10.76 41.22 -42.43
N TYR A 104 -11.43 41.65 -43.49
CA TYR A 104 -11.94 43.01 -43.60
C TYR A 104 -13.32 43.10 -42.93
N SER A 105 -13.44 43.93 -41.90
CA SER A 105 -14.72 44.25 -41.26
C SER A 105 -15.43 45.35 -42.04
N TYR A 106 -16.70 45.15 -42.42
CA TYR A 106 -17.55 46.16 -43.03
C TYR A 106 -18.51 46.69 -41.97
N ASP A 107 -18.39 47.97 -41.62
CA ASP A 107 -19.24 48.61 -40.61
C ASP A 107 -20.58 49.04 -41.23
N GLU A 108 -21.61 48.20 -41.15
CA GLU A 108 -23.00 48.65 -41.33
C GLU A 108 -23.65 48.94 -39.96
N PRO A 109 -24.11 50.17 -39.69
CA PRO A 109 -24.81 50.49 -38.46
C PRO A 109 -26.26 49.98 -38.52
N PHE A 110 -26.48 48.72 -38.13
CA PHE A 110 -27.80 48.16 -37.83
C PHE A 110 -28.32 48.64 -36.48
N TYR A 111 -28.72 49.91 -36.36
CA TYR A 111 -29.52 50.33 -35.20
C TYR A 111 -30.62 51.31 -35.58
N ASP A 112 -31.85 50.91 -35.24
CA ASP A 112 -33.05 51.71 -35.36
C ASP A 112 -33.07 52.78 -34.25
N LYS A 113 -32.91 54.05 -34.64
CA LYS A 113 -32.88 55.21 -33.73
C LYS A 113 -34.18 55.37 -32.94
N GLY A 114 -35.28 54.74 -33.37
CA GLY A 114 -36.56 54.75 -32.66
C GLY A 114 -36.53 54.02 -31.32
N ALA A 115 -35.63 53.05 -31.14
CA ALA A 115 -35.54 52.26 -29.92
C ALA A 115 -34.94 53.06 -28.74
N LEU A 116 -34.07 54.05 -28.96
CA LEU A 116 -33.39 54.78 -27.87
C LEU A 116 -34.36 55.55 -26.95
N HIS A 117 -35.51 55.98 -27.48
CA HIS A 117 -36.47 56.80 -26.73
C HIS A 117 -37.54 55.98 -25.97
N SER A 118 -37.60 54.66 -26.16
CA SER A 118 -38.61 53.79 -25.57
C SER A 118 -38.12 52.91 -24.41
N ILE A 119 -36.80 52.88 -24.13
CA ILE A 119 -36.19 51.95 -23.15
C ILE A 119 -36.41 52.40 -21.70
N TRP A 120 -36.61 53.71 -21.46
CA TRP A 120 -36.66 54.28 -20.10
C TRP A 120 -37.99 54.95 -19.78
N GLN A 121 -39.13 54.30 -20.06
CA GLN A 121 -40.42 54.77 -19.55
C GLN A 121 -40.80 54.03 -18.26
N PRO A 122 -41.11 54.75 -17.17
CA PRO A 122 -41.59 54.10 -15.95
C PRO A 122 -42.97 53.45 -16.15
N PRO A 123 -43.34 52.45 -15.34
CA PRO A 123 -44.61 51.73 -15.46
C PRO A 123 -45.80 52.68 -15.32
N LYS A 124 -46.73 52.63 -16.28
CA LYS A 124 -47.95 53.44 -16.25
C LYS A 124 -49.06 52.66 -15.50
N ASN A 125 -48.98 52.75 -14.17
CA ASN A 125 -49.98 52.44 -13.14
C ASN A 125 -50.30 50.97 -12.79
N CYS A 126 -50.77 50.78 -11.56
CA CYS A 126 -51.28 49.56 -10.92
C CYS A 126 -52.77 49.32 -11.20
#